data_AF-A0A956LQP5-F1
#
_entry.id   AF-A0A956LQP5-F1
#
_cell.length_a   1.000
_cell.length_b   1.000
_cell.length_c   1.000
_cell.angle_alpha   90.00
_cell.angle_beta   90.00
_cell.angle_gamma   90.00
#
_symmetry.space_group_name_H-M   'P 1'
#
loop_
_entity.id
_entity.type
_entity.pdbx_description
1 polymer ?
#
loop_
_entity_poly.entity_id
_entity_poly.type
_entity_poly.pdbx_seq_one_letter_code
_entity_poly.pdbx_strand_id
1 'polypeptide(L)'
;MIVHPRVVQQGLAPTPEQRKRLAEQIPSLKAFSNNRYSKARAVLDWDHQLPSQLLFLRLYMSYGSREADRVGRDFKRREQTIAEDNLYPEFDVPDYSDIPASETYIALLRPGSSELNDLRFFSDWRKQVKPSLMRDALAAVRAQSSFERSLHARTHDHLGPPVVIGWAPPCLAHSEQWAIEVWLLVDFDGHSGKAHVFMVDSKSKKVTREYFTEVHLS
;
A
#
# COMPACT_ATOMS: atom_id res chain seq x y z
N MET A 1 3.03 -1.64 -18.88
CA MET A 1 3.10 -0.58 -17.84
C MET A 1 2.93 0.76 -18.52
N ILE A 2 1.97 1.56 -18.07
CA ILE A 2 1.76 2.95 -18.50
C ILE A 2 2.80 3.84 -17.79
N VAL A 3 3.28 4.89 -18.43
CA VAL A 3 4.18 5.87 -17.80
C VAL A 3 3.53 7.23 -17.93
N HIS A 4 3.42 7.95 -16.81
CA HIS A 4 2.79 9.26 -16.78
C HIS A 4 3.54 10.27 -17.66
N PRO A 5 2.86 11.14 -18.43
CA PRO A 5 3.50 12.06 -19.37
C PRO A 5 4.57 12.97 -18.74
N ARG A 6 4.35 13.45 -17.50
CA ARG A 6 5.36 14.26 -16.77
C ARG A 6 6.63 13.48 -16.48
N VAL A 7 6.55 12.17 -16.24
CA VAL A 7 7.74 11.31 -16.07
C VAL A 7 8.48 11.16 -17.39
N VAL A 8 7.75 11.03 -18.51
CA VAL A 8 8.33 10.97 -19.86
C VAL A 8 9.03 12.27 -20.22
N GLN A 9 8.39 13.42 -20.01
CA GLN A 9 8.93 14.75 -20.34
C GLN A 9 10.22 15.07 -19.58
N GLN A 10 10.36 14.57 -18.35
CA GLN A 10 11.58 14.70 -17.55
C GLN A 10 12.70 13.72 -17.95
N GLY A 11 12.48 12.87 -18.96
CA GLY A 11 13.44 11.84 -19.37
C GLY A 11 13.59 10.69 -18.37
N LEU A 12 12.61 10.51 -17.47
CA LEU A 12 12.64 9.52 -16.40
C LEU A 12 11.90 8.21 -16.75
N ALA A 13 11.41 8.08 -17.99
CA ALA A 13 10.73 6.88 -18.44
C ALA A 13 11.71 5.67 -18.45
N PRO A 14 11.35 4.54 -17.81
CA PRO A 14 12.28 3.43 -17.67
C PRO A 14 12.49 2.70 -19.00
N THR A 15 13.76 2.35 -19.26
CA THR A 15 14.15 1.48 -20.39
C THR A 15 13.55 0.08 -20.26
N PRO A 16 13.50 -0.73 -21.33
CA PRO A 16 13.04 -2.11 -21.24
C PRO A 16 13.76 -2.95 -20.16
N GLU A 17 15.07 -2.78 -20.01
CA GLU A 17 15.88 -3.47 -19.00
C GLU A 17 15.52 -3.01 -17.59
N GLN A 18 15.34 -1.71 -17.38
CA GLN A 18 14.88 -1.17 -16.10
C GLN A 18 13.49 -1.70 -15.75
N ARG A 19 12.57 -1.79 -16.73
CA ARG A 19 11.24 -2.39 -16.52
C ARG A 19 11.32 -3.84 -16.08
N LYS A 20 12.24 -4.62 -16.66
CA LYS A 20 12.48 -6.01 -16.27
C LYS A 20 12.99 -6.09 -14.82
N ARG A 21 13.99 -5.28 -14.46
CA ARG A 21 14.52 -5.21 -13.09
C ARG A 21 13.44 -4.80 -12.09
N LEU A 22 12.62 -3.81 -12.43
CA LEU A 22 11.49 -3.40 -11.60
C LEU A 22 10.51 -4.55 -11.40
N ALA A 23 10.16 -5.28 -12.45
CA ALA A 23 9.27 -6.43 -12.35
C ALA A 23 9.85 -7.55 -11.47
N GLU A 24 11.17 -7.78 -11.53
CA GLU A 24 11.88 -8.75 -10.69
C GLU A 24 11.91 -8.36 -9.20
N GLN A 25 11.81 -7.07 -8.88
CA GLN A 25 11.76 -6.58 -7.50
C GLN A 25 10.36 -6.57 -6.88
N ILE A 26 9.31 -6.61 -7.70
CA ILE A 26 7.94 -6.69 -7.16
C ILE A 26 7.82 -8.02 -6.40
N PRO A 27 7.46 -7.99 -5.10
CA PRO A 27 7.29 -9.23 -4.36
C PRO A 27 6.14 -10.05 -4.93
N SER A 28 6.15 -11.36 -4.68
CA SER A 28 5.04 -12.22 -5.08
C SER A 28 3.73 -11.73 -4.45
N LEU A 29 2.81 -11.28 -5.30
CA LEU A 29 1.50 -10.79 -4.89
C LEU A 29 0.50 -11.95 -4.87
N LYS A 30 -0.25 -12.07 -3.77
CA LYS A 30 -1.24 -13.13 -3.58
C LYS A 30 -2.61 -12.50 -3.41
N ALA A 31 -3.55 -12.85 -4.28
CA ALA A 31 -4.93 -12.38 -4.20
C ALA A 31 -5.55 -12.72 -2.83
N PHE A 32 -6.42 -11.83 -2.35
CA PHE A 32 -7.11 -12.03 -1.09
C PHE A 32 -8.05 -13.23 -1.10
N SER A 33 -8.03 -14.02 -0.02
CA SER A 33 -8.95 -15.13 0.20
C SER A 33 -8.90 -16.15 -0.95
N ASN A 34 -10.05 -16.59 -1.46
CA ASN A 34 -10.18 -17.53 -2.57
C ASN A 34 -10.21 -16.86 -3.95
N ASN A 35 -9.91 -15.57 -4.04
CA ASN A 35 -9.85 -14.87 -5.31
C ASN A 35 -8.64 -15.30 -6.14
N ARG A 36 -8.67 -14.94 -7.42
CA ARG A 36 -7.51 -15.02 -8.33
C ARG A 36 -7.43 -13.71 -9.09
N TYR A 37 -6.22 -13.25 -9.36
CA TYR A 37 -6.07 -12.10 -10.24
C TYR A 37 -6.41 -12.51 -11.68
N SER A 38 -7.37 -11.81 -12.27
CA SER A 38 -7.70 -11.93 -13.69
C SER A 38 -6.83 -11.00 -14.54
N LYS A 39 -6.49 -9.82 -14.01
CA LYS A 39 -5.68 -8.83 -14.72
C LYS A 39 -4.91 -7.96 -13.73
N ALA A 40 -3.73 -7.54 -14.14
CA ALA A 40 -2.93 -6.52 -13.47
C ALA A 40 -2.68 -5.36 -14.43
N ARG A 41 -2.69 -4.13 -13.91
CA ARG A 41 -2.27 -2.94 -14.64
C ARG A 41 -1.26 -2.17 -13.82
N ALA A 42 -0.08 -1.97 -14.39
CA ALA A 42 1.01 -1.23 -13.76
C ALA A 42 1.14 0.17 -14.38
N VAL A 43 1.33 1.17 -13.55
CA VAL A 43 1.56 2.57 -13.94
C VAL A 43 2.74 3.12 -13.16
N LEU A 44 3.65 3.80 -13.85
CA LEU A 44 4.68 4.63 -13.23
C LEU A 44 4.21 6.08 -13.27
N ASP A 45 3.93 6.60 -12.09
CA ASP A 45 3.28 7.88 -11.85
C ASP A 45 4.26 8.90 -11.24
N TRP A 46 3.86 10.17 -11.24
CA TRP A 46 4.67 11.27 -10.73
C TRP A 46 4.22 11.77 -9.36
N ASP A 47 5.04 12.61 -8.74
CA ASP A 47 4.85 13.18 -7.41
C ASP A 47 4.30 14.60 -7.40
N HIS A 48 3.83 15.09 -8.55
CA HIS A 48 3.41 16.48 -8.74
C HIS A 48 4.49 17.51 -8.44
N GLN A 49 5.78 17.13 -8.52
CA GLN A 49 6.92 18.03 -8.35
C GLN A 49 7.73 18.11 -9.64
N LEU A 50 8.31 19.30 -9.88
CA LEU A 50 9.23 19.56 -10.98
C LEU A 50 10.51 20.22 -10.41
N PRO A 51 11.68 19.56 -10.46
CA PRO A 51 11.88 18.17 -10.89
C PRO A 51 11.29 17.17 -9.88
N SER A 52 10.79 16.03 -10.38
CA SER A 52 10.29 14.95 -9.53
C SER A 52 11.39 14.42 -8.60
N GLN A 53 11.06 14.29 -7.32
CA GLN A 53 11.92 13.70 -6.29
C GLN A 53 11.61 12.23 -6.08
N LEU A 54 10.36 11.84 -6.34
CA LEU A 54 9.87 10.47 -6.22
C LEU A 54 9.01 10.10 -7.43
N LEU A 55 8.94 8.81 -7.70
CA LEU A 55 8.00 8.22 -8.65
C LEU A 55 7.18 7.15 -7.92
N PHE A 56 5.94 6.96 -8.34
CA PHE A 56 5.04 5.95 -7.75
C PHE A 56 4.78 4.83 -8.75
N LEU A 57 5.22 3.61 -8.45
CA LEU A 57 4.78 2.42 -9.19
C LEU A 57 3.48 1.93 -8.58
N ARG A 58 2.37 2.18 -9.27
CA ARG A 58 1.02 1.76 -8.89
C ARG A 58 0.64 0.48 -9.64
N LEU A 59 0.23 -0.55 -8.91
CA LEU A 59 -0.26 -1.82 -9.44
C LEU A 59 -1.73 -2.00 -9.08
N TYR A 60 -2.59 -2.00 -10.09
CA TYR A 60 -4.04 -2.19 -9.97
C TYR A 60 -4.37 -3.62 -10.34
N MET A 61 -4.87 -4.39 -9.37
CA MET A 61 -5.20 -5.79 -9.53
C MET A 61 -6.71 -5.95 -9.57
N SER A 62 -7.22 -6.71 -10.54
CA SER A 62 -8.63 -7.03 -10.69
C SER A 62 -8.85 -8.53 -10.56
N TYR A 63 -9.87 -8.95 -9.83
CA TYR A 63 -10.20 -10.36 -9.66
C TYR A 63 -10.99 -10.93 -10.85
N GLY A 64 -11.75 -10.08 -11.55
CA GLY A 64 -12.61 -10.51 -12.66
C GLY A 64 -12.45 -9.68 -13.92
N SER A 65 -12.84 -10.25 -15.06
CA SER A 65 -12.76 -9.58 -16.37
C SER A 65 -13.63 -8.31 -16.46
N ARG A 66 -14.86 -8.36 -15.95
CA ARG A 66 -15.78 -7.19 -15.96
C ARG A 66 -15.21 -5.99 -15.22
N GLU A 67 -14.57 -6.25 -14.09
CA GLU A 67 -13.88 -5.23 -13.29
C GLU A 67 -12.65 -4.73 -14.03
N ALA A 68 -11.84 -5.63 -14.57
CA ALA A 68 -10.66 -5.30 -15.35
C ALA A 68 -10.99 -4.40 -16.57
N ASP A 69 -12.15 -4.59 -17.18
CA ASP A 69 -12.67 -3.74 -18.25
C ASP A 69 -13.11 -2.37 -17.73
N ARG A 70 -13.69 -2.30 -16.54
CA ARG A 70 -14.03 -1.02 -15.88
C ARG A 70 -12.76 -0.23 -15.56
N VAL A 71 -11.79 -0.84 -14.87
CA VAL A 71 -10.46 -0.26 -14.65
C VAL A 71 -9.88 0.22 -15.97
N GLY A 72 -9.96 -0.61 -17.02
CA GLY A 72 -9.50 -0.26 -18.36
C GLY A 72 -10.12 1.02 -18.94
N ARG A 73 -11.43 1.25 -18.73
CA ARG A 73 -12.12 2.46 -19.17
C ARG A 73 -11.75 3.68 -18.33
N ASP A 74 -11.59 3.50 -17.02
CA ASP A 74 -11.22 4.59 -16.11
C ASP A 74 -9.81 5.10 -16.42
N PHE A 75 -8.88 4.19 -16.74
CA PHE A 75 -7.56 4.56 -17.28
C PHE A 75 -7.63 5.37 -18.56
N LYS A 76 -8.43 4.92 -19.55
CA LYS A 76 -8.57 5.66 -20.82
C LYS A 76 -9.14 7.06 -20.60
N ARG A 77 -10.09 7.21 -19.67
CA ARG A 77 -10.64 8.51 -19.31
C ARG A 77 -9.57 9.39 -18.67
N ARG A 78 -8.78 8.85 -17.73
CA ARG A 78 -7.69 9.59 -17.11
C ARG A 78 -6.62 10.00 -18.12
N GLU A 79 -6.25 9.11 -19.05
CA GLU A 79 -5.33 9.42 -20.15
C GLU A 79 -5.84 10.57 -21.03
N GLN A 80 -7.14 10.63 -21.32
CA GLN A 80 -7.76 11.73 -22.07
C GLN A 80 -7.68 13.04 -21.30
N THR A 81 -8.08 13.06 -20.02
CA THR A 81 -8.00 14.26 -19.18
C THR A 81 -6.55 14.77 -19.06
N ILE A 82 -5.59 13.87 -18.81
CA ILE A 82 -4.18 14.25 -18.77
C ILE A 82 -3.73 14.84 -20.12
N ALA A 83 -4.15 14.25 -21.24
CA ALA A 83 -3.77 14.76 -22.56
C ALA A 83 -4.36 16.15 -22.85
N GLU A 84 -5.59 16.42 -22.41
CA GLU A 84 -6.25 17.72 -22.52
C GLU A 84 -5.58 18.78 -21.67
N ASP A 85 -5.16 18.44 -20.45
CA ASP A 85 -4.55 19.37 -19.48
C ASP A 85 -3.03 19.54 -19.67
N ASN A 86 -2.36 18.63 -20.37
CA ASN A 86 -0.91 18.65 -20.60
C ASN A 86 -0.50 19.63 -21.72
N LEU A 87 -0.96 20.87 -21.62
CA LEU A 87 -0.65 21.95 -22.57
C LEU A 87 0.71 22.58 -22.28
N TYR A 88 1.06 22.75 -21.00
CA TYR A 88 2.32 23.37 -20.58
C TYR A 88 3.03 22.48 -19.53
N PRO A 89 4.33 22.19 -19.70
CA PRO A 89 5.12 21.33 -18.81
C PRO A 89 5.10 21.70 -17.33
N GLU A 90 5.00 23.00 -17.03
CA GLU A 90 5.09 23.58 -15.70
C GLU A 90 3.81 23.45 -14.85
N PHE A 91 2.67 23.18 -15.47
CA PHE A 91 1.41 23.07 -14.74
C PHE A 91 1.17 21.66 -14.22
N ASP A 92 0.44 21.61 -13.11
CA ASP A 92 0.00 20.34 -12.56
C ASP A 92 -1.02 19.67 -13.49
N VAL A 93 -0.98 18.34 -13.56
CA VAL A 93 -1.93 17.51 -14.31
C VAL A 93 -2.36 16.34 -13.42
N PRO A 94 -3.58 15.80 -13.61
CA PRO A 94 -4.03 14.66 -12.81
C PRO A 94 -3.04 13.48 -12.89
N ASP A 95 -2.80 12.80 -11.77
CA ASP A 95 -1.99 11.57 -11.75
C ASP A 95 -2.87 10.35 -12.10
N TYR A 96 -2.52 9.14 -11.69
CA TYR A 96 -3.38 7.95 -11.81
C TYR A 96 -3.96 7.48 -10.47
N SER A 97 -3.85 8.27 -9.40
CA SER A 97 -4.48 7.96 -8.11
C SER A 97 -6.00 7.75 -8.24
N ASP A 98 -6.55 7.05 -7.25
CA ASP A 98 -7.99 6.85 -7.03
C ASP A 98 -8.74 6.09 -8.15
N ILE A 99 -8.03 5.45 -9.08
CA ILE A 99 -8.67 4.48 -9.99
C ILE A 99 -9.07 3.24 -9.17
N PRO A 100 -10.37 2.89 -9.09
CA PRO A 100 -10.84 1.83 -8.22
C PRO A 100 -10.49 0.46 -8.79
N ALA A 101 -9.78 -0.34 -8.00
CA ALA A 101 -9.46 -1.74 -8.29
C ALA A 101 -9.66 -2.58 -7.02
N SER A 102 -9.77 -3.91 -7.18
CA SER A 102 -9.92 -4.85 -6.06
C SER A 102 -8.78 -4.72 -5.05
N GLU A 103 -7.56 -4.58 -5.56
CA GLU A 103 -6.36 -4.35 -4.76
C GLU A 103 -5.45 -3.38 -5.50
N THR A 104 -4.96 -2.37 -4.79
CA THR A 104 -3.97 -1.43 -5.29
C THR A 104 -2.72 -1.51 -4.45
N TYR A 105 -1.58 -1.74 -5.08
CA TYR A 105 -0.27 -1.67 -4.46
C TYR A 105 0.48 -0.45 -4.97
N ILE A 106 1.16 0.28 -4.09
CA ILE A 106 1.92 1.47 -4.45
C ILE A 106 3.32 1.33 -3.87
N ALA A 107 4.33 1.30 -4.73
CA ALA A 107 5.73 1.36 -4.33
C ALA A 107 6.32 2.73 -4.69
N LEU A 108 7.22 3.21 -3.83
CA LEU A 108 8.01 4.42 -4.06
C LEU A 108 9.30 4.08 -4.79
N LEU A 109 9.69 4.96 -5.71
CA LEU A 109 10.96 4.87 -6.44
C LEU A 109 11.64 6.22 -6.41
N ARG A 110 12.97 6.20 -6.34
CA ARG A 110 13.77 7.40 -6.61
C ARG A 110 14.08 7.45 -8.12
N PRO A 111 14.00 8.62 -8.77
CA PRO A 111 14.44 8.79 -10.14
C PRO A 111 15.84 8.20 -10.38
N GLY A 112 16.00 7.45 -11.47
CA GLY A 112 17.27 6.78 -11.82
C GLY A 112 17.58 5.48 -11.06
N SER A 113 16.84 5.17 -9.98
CA SER A 113 16.96 3.90 -9.27
C SER A 113 16.01 2.85 -9.84
N SER A 114 16.43 1.58 -9.80
CA SER A 114 15.54 0.44 -10.02
C SER A 114 15.06 -0.20 -8.71
N GLU A 115 15.32 0.44 -7.57
CA GLU A 115 14.95 -0.07 -6.24
C GLU A 115 13.55 0.38 -5.82
N LEU A 116 12.68 -0.60 -5.53
CA LEU A 116 11.37 -0.37 -4.94
C LEU A 116 11.52 -0.15 -3.43
N ASN A 117 11.04 1.00 -2.97
CA ASN A 117 10.94 1.36 -1.56
C ASN A 117 9.46 1.40 -1.13
N ASP A 118 9.21 1.17 0.16
CA ASP A 118 7.93 1.41 0.85
C ASP A 118 6.69 0.95 0.05
N LEU A 119 6.50 -0.37 -0.05
CA LEU A 119 5.32 -0.94 -0.67
C LEU A 119 4.10 -0.78 0.26
N ARG A 120 3.06 -0.11 -0.24
CA ARG A 120 1.80 0.10 0.46
C ARG A 120 0.67 -0.65 -0.24
N PHE A 121 -0.36 -0.99 0.53
CA PHE A 121 -1.52 -1.74 0.07
C PHE A 121 -2.82 -1.00 0.39
N PHE A 122 -3.71 -0.92 -0.60
CA PHE A 122 -5.00 -0.26 -0.52
C PHE A 122 -6.09 -1.14 -1.11
N SER A 123 -7.24 -1.16 -0.44
CA SER A 123 -8.47 -1.75 -0.94
C SER A 123 -9.65 -1.29 -0.09
N ASP A 124 -10.81 -1.09 -0.70
CA ASP A 124 -12.05 -0.69 -0.02
C ASP A 124 -12.50 -1.72 1.03
N TRP A 125 -12.23 -3.00 0.77
CA TRP A 125 -12.60 -4.08 1.68
C TRP A 125 -11.55 -4.33 2.77
N ARG A 126 -10.41 -3.63 2.77
CA ARG A 126 -9.29 -3.87 3.71
C ARG A 126 -9.74 -3.89 5.17
N LYS A 127 -10.68 -3.02 5.55
CA LYS A 127 -11.19 -2.90 6.94
C LYS A 127 -12.24 -3.96 7.29
N GLN A 128 -12.69 -4.78 6.34
CA GLN A 128 -13.74 -5.79 6.53
C GLN A 128 -13.14 -7.08 7.14
N VAL A 129 -12.75 -7.01 8.40
CA VAL A 129 -12.25 -8.15 9.18
C VAL A 129 -13.39 -8.76 9.98
N LYS A 130 -13.56 -10.09 9.92
CA LYS A 130 -14.63 -10.78 10.69
C LYS A 130 -14.37 -10.64 12.19
N PRO A 131 -15.40 -10.42 13.04
CA PRO A 131 -15.22 -10.26 14.48
C PRO A 131 -14.49 -11.41 15.19
N SER A 132 -14.67 -12.66 14.74
CA SER A 132 -13.94 -13.81 15.28
C SER A 132 -12.44 -13.70 15.03
N LEU A 133 -12.05 -13.31 13.82
CA LEU A 133 -10.64 -13.13 13.45
C LEU A 133 -10.02 -11.93 14.15
N MET A 134 -10.78 -10.85 14.37
CA MET A 134 -10.33 -9.71 15.17
C MET A 134 -9.99 -10.13 16.60
N ARG A 135 -10.85 -10.92 17.25
CA ARG A 135 -10.59 -11.43 18.61
C ARG A 135 -9.36 -12.33 18.66
N ASP A 136 -9.22 -13.24 17.70
CA ASP A 136 -8.08 -14.14 17.61
C ASP A 136 -6.77 -13.37 17.42
N ALA A 137 -6.76 -12.36 16.54
CA ALA A 137 -5.59 -11.51 16.32
C ALA A 137 -5.21 -10.71 17.58
N LEU A 138 -6.18 -10.09 18.24
CA LEU A 138 -5.93 -9.36 19.49
C LEU A 138 -5.41 -10.28 20.60
N ALA A 139 -5.92 -11.51 20.70
CA ALA A 139 -5.42 -12.50 21.66
C ALA A 139 -3.96 -12.89 21.35
N ALA A 140 -3.63 -13.12 20.07
CA ALA A 140 -2.26 -13.44 19.64
C ALA A 140 -1.26 -12.31 19.93
N VAL A 141 -1.68 -11.05 19.75
CA VAL A 141 -0.88 -9.86 20.06
C VAL A 141 -0.67 -9.70 21.56
N ARG A 142 -1.73 -9.84 22.37
CA ARG A 142 -1.63 -9.75 23.84
C ARG A 142 -0.74 -10.82 24.45
N ALA A 143 -0.56 -11.96 23.77
CA ALA A 143 0.34 -13.01 24.22
C ALA A 143 1.83 -12.69 23.97
N GLN A 144 2.17 -11.61 23.25
CA GLN A 144 3.56 -11.25 22.99
C GLN A 144 4.19 -10.49 24.17
N SER A 145 5.43 -10.85 24.53
CA SER A 145 6.20 -10.08 25.52
C SER A 145 6.56 -8.67 25.03
N SER A 146 6.68 -8.48 23.72
CA SER A 146 6.87 -7.17 23.08
C SER A 146 5.64 -6.28 23.23
N PHE A 147 4.43 -6.84 23.19
CA PHE A 147 3.19 -6.13 23.46
C PHE A 147 3.18 -5.58 24.89
N GLU A 148 3.44 -6.42 25.89
CA GLU A 148 3.48 -5.99 27.30
C GLU A 148 4.54 -4.91 27.54
N ARG A 149 5.74 -5.07 26.95
CA ARG A 149 6.79 -4.03 27.01
C ARG A 149 6.32 -2.71 26.42
N SER A 150 5.68 -2.73 25.25
CA SER A 150 5.17 -1.51 24.62
C SER A 150 3.98 -0.89 25.36
N LEU A 151 3.15 -1.72 25.99
CA LEU A 151 2.05 -1.25 26.82
C LEU A 151 2.57 -0.51 28.06
N HIS A 152 3.60 -1.04 28.73
CA HIS A 152 4.25 -0.39 29.87
C HIS A 152 5.07 0.84 29.50
N ALA A 153 5.62 0.88 28.28
CA ALA A 153 6.41 2.02 27.79
C ALA A 153 5.54 3.18 27.26
N ARG A 154 4.20 3.11 27.41
CA ARG A 154 3.30 4.17 26.98
C ARG A 154 3.56 5.46 27.75
N THR A 155 3.61 6.56 27.02
CA THR A 155 3.81 7.91 27.57
C THR A 155 2.55 8.46 28.23
N HIS A 156 1.37 7.99 27.81
CA HIS A 156 0.07 8.47 28.29
C HIS A 156 -0.89 7.31 28.58
N ASP A 157 -1.65 7.40 29.67
CA ASP A 157 -2.61 6.37 30.11
C ASP A 157 -3.88 6.29 29.23
N HIS A 158 -4.12 7.30 28.37
CA HIS A 158 -5.36 7.44 27.61
C HIS A 158 -5.28 6.94 26.15
N LEU A 159 -4.19 6.28 25.74
CA LEU A 159 -3.95 5.84 24.35
C LEU A 159 -4.84 4.67 23.86
N GLY A 160 -5.83 4.25 24.65
CA GLY A 160 -6.80 3.21 24.28
C GLY A 160 -6.20 1.80 24.15
N PRO A 161 -7.04 0.78 23.93
CA PRO A 161 -6.58 -0.59 23.70
C PRO A 161 -5.92 -0.74 22.30
N PRO A 162 -5.22 -1.86 22.03
CA PRO A 162 -4.81 -2.19 20.67
C PRO A 162 -6.04 -2.30 19.75
N VAL A 163 -5.89 -1.83 18.52
CA VAL A 163 -6.95 -1.75 17.50
C VAL A 163 -6.59 -2.57 16.27
N VAL A 164 -7.58 -3.26 15.70
CA VAL A 164 -7.42 -3.92 14.40
C VAL A 164 -7.59 -2.87 13.30
N ILE A 165 -6.58 -2.69 12.46
CA ILE A 165 -6.61 -1.72 11.37
C ILE A 165 -7.22 -2.34 10.10
N GLY A 166 -6.94 -3.61 9.83
CA GLY A 166 -7.48 -4.30 8.67
C GLY A 166 -6.62 -5.46 8.19
N TRP A 167 -6.86 -5.89 6.96
CA TRP A 167 -6.07 -6.88 6.26
C TRP A 167 -4.74 -6.33 5.74
N ALA A 168 -3.70 -7.15 5.81
CA ALA A 168 -2.40 -6.90 5.22
C ALA A 168 -1.99 -8.07 4.31
N PRO A 169 -1.43 -7.80 3.11
CA PRO A 169 -1.01 -8.83 2.18
C PRO A 169 0.22 -9.59 2.72
N PRO A 170 0.42 -10.85 2.30
CA PRO A 170 1.49 -11.69 2.82
C PRO A 170 2.89 -11.08 2.65
N CYS A 171 3.13 -10.41 1.52
CA CYS A 171 4.39 -9.74 1.22
C CYS A 171 4.74 -8.62 2.21
N LEU A 172 3.73 -7.91 2.76
CA LEU A 172 3.96 -6.89 3.79
C LEU A 172 4.00 -7.50 5.18
N ALA A 173 3.28 -8.58 5.42
CA ALA A 173 3.20 -9.21 6.73
C ALA A 173 4.32 -10.24 7.01
N HIS A 174 5.18 -10.51 6.03
CA HIS A 174 6.20 -11.58 6.09
C HIS A 174 5.58 -12.93 6.48
N SER A 175 4.46 -13.26 5.83
CA SER A 175 3.66 -14.46 6.11
C SER A 175 3.30 -15.19 4.83
N GLU A 176 2.79 -16.42 4.95
CA GLU A 176 2.31 -17.19 3.81
C GLU A 176 0.86 -16.86 3.45
N GLN A 177 0.05 -16.51 4.45
CA GLN A 177 -1.35 -16.14 4.28
C GLN A 177 -1.53 -14.64 4.50
N TRP A 178 -2.72 -14.15 4.17
CA TRP A 178 -3.06 -12.78 4.51
C TRP A 178 -3.06 -12.62 6.03
N ALA A 179 -2.60 -11.47 6.50
CA ALA A 179 -2.48 -11.18 7.91
C ALA A 179 -3.48 -10.09 8.35
N ILE A 180 -3.71 -10.02 9.64
CA ILE A 180 -4.51 -8.98 10.29
C ILE A 180 -3.53 -8.04 10.97
N GLU A 181 -3.59 -6.77 10.58
CA GLU A 181 -2.77 -5.70 11.11
C GLU A 181 -3.42 -5.13 12.37
N VAL A 182 -2.67 -5.14 13.47
CA VAL A 182 -3.10 -4.65 14.78
C VAL A 182 -2.12 -3.57 15.23
N TRP A 183 -2.64 -2.43 15.67
CA TRP A 183 -1.84 -1.31 16.15
C TRP A 183 -2.04 -1.12 17.63
N LEU A 184 -0.93 -0.92 18.35
CA LEU A 184 -0.89 -0.41 19.71
C LEU A 184 -0.27 0.99 19.67
N LEU A 185 -1.06 2.04 19.90
CA LEU A 185 -0.50 3.38 20.10
C LEU A 185 0.38 3.37 21.35
N VAL A 186 1.63 3.81 21.22
CA VAL A 186 2.61 3.88 22.30
C VAL A 186 2.88 5.31 22.75
N ASP A 187 2.74 6.27 21.84
CA ASP A 187 2.86 7.70 22.11
C ASP A 187 1.90 8.47 21.20
N PHE A 188 1.34 9.58 21.68
CA PHE A 188 0.49 10.46 20.89
C PHE A 188 0.34 11.81 21.59
N ASP A 189 0.64 12.91 20.89
CA ASP A 189 0.62 14.27 21.44
C ASP A 189 -0.59 15.12 20.98
N GLY A 190 -1.52 14.52 20.23
CA GLY A 190 -2.65 15.21 19.62
C GLY A 190 -2.49 15.50 18.13
N HIS A 191 -1.26 15.53 17.62
CA HIS A 191 -0.94 15.80 16.20
C HIS A 191 -0.18 14.64 15.56
N SER A 192 0.81 14.13 16.27
CA SER A 192 1.66 13.03 15.88
C SER A 192 1.73 11.98 16.99
N GLY A 193 2.08 10.77 16.63
CA GLY A 193 2.36 9.74 17.61
C GLY A 193 3.05 8.55 16.99
N LYS A 194 3.23 7.53 17.81
CA LYS A 194 3.93 6.32 17.43
C LYS A 194 3.06 5.12 17.75
N ALA A 195 3.00 4.17 16.83
CA ALA A 195 2.33 2.89 17.00
C ALA A 195 3.33 1.75 16.92
N HIS A 196 3.16 0.75 17.79
CA HIS A 196 3.72 -0.56 17.60
C HIS A 196 2.73 -1.41 16.79
N VAL A 197 3.14 -1.84 15.61
CA VAL A 197 2.35 -2.60 14.65
C VAL A 197 2.69 -4.07 14.76
N PHE A 198 1.65 -4.91 14.79
CA PHE A 198 1.73 -6.36 14.78
C PHE A 198 0.96 -6.92 13.58
N MET A 199 1.60 -7.81 12.83
CA MET A 199 0.98 -8.54 11.72
C MET A 199 0.70 -9.97 12.18
N VAL A 200 -0.58 -10.36 12.23
CA VAL A 200 -1.00 -11.69 12.67
C VAL A 200 -1.44 -12.52 11.46
N ASP A 201 -0.71 -13.58 11.12
CA ASP A 201 -1.11 -14.49 10.04
C ASP A 201 -2.48 -15.13 10.36
N SER A 202 -3.43 -14.98 9.44
CA SER A 202 -4.84 -15.32 9.69
C SER A 202 -5.12 -16.82 9.86
N LYS A 203 -4.19 -17.69 9.44
CA LYS A 203 -4.35 -19.14 9.51
C LYS A 203 -3.63 -19.72 10.72
N SER A 204 -2.35 -19.40 10.87
CA SER A 204 -1.52 -19.88 11.97
C SER A 204 -1.78 -19.14 13.29
N LYS A 205 -2.42 -17.96 13.23
CA LYS A 205 -2.71 -17.08 14.37
C LYS A 205 -1.45 -16.64 15.13
N LYS A 206 -0.32 -16.60 14.44
CA LYS A 206 0.97 -16.15 14.98
C LYS A 206 1.29 -14.76 14.50
N VAL A 207 1.96 -13.98 15.36
CA VAL A 207 2.58 -12.72 14.94
C VAL A 207 3.77 -13.05 14.04
N THR A 208 3.77 -12.53 12.81
CA THR A 208 4.80 -12.81 11.80
C THR A 208 5.71 -11.62 11.54
N ARG A 209 5.26 -10.42 11.88
CA ARG A 209 6.05 -9.20 11.76
C ARG A 209 5.61 -8.19 12.82
N GLU A 210 6.60 -7.51 13.38
CA GLU A 210 6.44 -6.39 14.32
C GLU A 210 7.33 -5.23 13.87
N TYR A 211 6.83 -4.00 13.99
CA TYR A 211 7.61 -2.79 13.73
C TYR A 211 6.94 -1.55 14.33
N PHE A 212 7.70 -0.49 14.52
CA PHE A 212 7.14 0.81 14.90
C PHE A 212 6.88 1.67 13.68
N THR A 213 5.81 2.45 13.71
CA THR A 213 5.47 3.43 12.69
C THR A 213 4.98 4.72 13.32
N GLU A 214 5.14 5.82 12.58
CA GLU A 214 4.62 7.13 12.96
C GLU A 214 3.16 7.25 12.51
N VAL A 215 2.35 7.83 13.38
CA VAL A 215 0.93 8.09 13.18
C VAL A 215 0.77 9.59 13.07
N HIS A 216 0.18 10.05 11.97
CA HIS A 216 -0.13 11.45 11.74
C HIS A 216 -1.65 11.55 11.59
N LEU A 217 -2.28 12.46 12.34
CA LEU A 217 -3.65 12.85 12.03
C LEU A 217 -3.61 13.79 10.82
N SER A 218 -4.27 13.38 9.74
CA SER A 218 -4.56 14.21 8.56
C SER A 218 -5.83 15.01 8.77
#